data_AF-A0A6N7Q0F5-F1
#
_entry.id   AF-A0A6N7Q0F5-F1
#
_cell.length_a   1.000
_cell.length_b   1.000
_cell.length_c   1.000
_cell.angle_alpha   90.00
_cell.angle_beta   90.00
_cell.angle_gamma   90.00
#
_symmetry.space_group_name_H-M   'P 1'
#
loop_
_entity.id
_entity.type
_entity.pdbx_description
1 polymer ?
#
loop_
_entity_poly.entity_id
_entity_poly.type
_entity_poly.pdbx_seq_one_letter_code
_entity_poly.pdbx_strand_id
1 'polypeptide(L)'
;MHDLDWPGSYGQENDPPCPPEPETPRRRKSGALMLSTEEARHVRVAVRKLRRAFGSFRAISAMTGIPASTLRRAANPKSSPTGTLAIRIASAAGVAVEVLLGGKLVVTTPVIGRAA
;
A
#
# COMPACT_ATOMS: atom_id res chain seq x y z
N MET A 1 37.84 -37.51 26.20
CA MET A 1 36.81 -38.47 25.77
C MET A 1 35.53 -38.17 26.51
N HIS A 2 34.63 -37.42 25.88
CA HIS A 2 33.20 -37.46 26.15
C HIS A 2 32.53 -37.23 24.79
N ASP A 3 31.99 -38.32 24.26
CA ASP A 3 31.33 -38.47 22.97
C ASP A 3 30.11 -37.55 22.85
N LEU A 4 30.12 -36.68 21.84
CA LEU A 4 28.96 -35.95 21.35
C LEU A 4 28.34 -36.76 20.21
N ASP A 5 27.79 -37.92 20.54
CA ASP A 5 26.98 -38.71 19.62
C ASP A 5 25.52 -38.22 19.74
N TRP A 6 25.12 -37.32 18.83
CA TRP A 6 23.72 -36.93 18.68
C TRP A 6 23.07 -37.85 17.66
N PRO A 7 22.26 -38.86 18.06
CA PRO A 7 21.59 -39.70 17.09
C PRO A 7 20.48 -38.88 16.43
N GLY A 8 20.50 -38.86 15.10
CA GLY A 8 19.47 -38.20 14.33
C GLY A 8 18.08 -38.79 14.57
N SER A 9 17.07 -37.93 14.43
CA SER A 9 15.86 -38.23 13.65
C SER A 9 14.99 -36.97 13.58
N TYR A 10 15.19 -36.14 12.55
CA TYR A 10 14.16 -35.19 12.14
C TYR A 10 13.05 -36.00 11.48
N GLY A 11 12.07 -36.44 12.28
CA GLY A 11 10.94 -37.21 11.77
C GLY A 11 10.21 -38.04 12.82
N GLN A 12 10.17 -37.60 14.08
CA GLN A 12 9.40 -38.31 15.10
C GLN A 12 7.95 -37.80 15.08
N GLU A 13 7.01 -38.70 14.77
CA GLU A 13 5.54 -38.56 14.83
C GLU A 13 4.96 -38.05 16.18
N ASN A 14 5.80 -37.58 17.10
CA ASN A 14 5.46 -37.09 18.44
C ASN A 14 5.90 -35.64 18.70
N ASP A 15 6.23 -34.85 17.67
CA ASP A 15 6.36 -33.41 17.88
C ASP A 15 5.03 -32.84 18.38
N PRO A 16 4.99 -32.15 19.54
CA PRO A 16 3.78 -31.49 20.00
C PRO A 16 3.32 -30.54 18.87
N PRO A 17 2.03 -30.51 18.54
CA PRO A 17 1.56 -29.63 17.47
C PRO A 17 2.03 -28.21 17.78
N CYS A 18 2.77 -27.62 16.84
CA CYS A 18 3.20 -26.23 16.95
C CYS A 18 2.02 -25.39 17.44
N PRO A 19 2.17 -24.59 18.52
CA PRO A 19 1.10 -23.73 18.96
C PRO A 19 0.69 -22.85 17.77
N PRO A 20 -0.62 -22.66 17.52
CA PRO A 20 -1.06 -21.81 16.42
C PRO A 20 -0.35 -20.46 16.52
N GLU A 21 0.31 -20.05 15.45
CA GLU A 21 0.97 -18.74 15.38
C GLU A 21 -0.02 -17.68 15.88
N PRO A 22 0.39 -16.76 16.77
CA PRO A 22 -0.51 -15.74 17.29
C PRO A 22 -1.07 -14.96 16.10
N GLU A 23 -2.38 -15.14 15.84
CA GLU A 23 -3.08 -14.38 14.81
C GLU A 23 -2.89 -12.90 15.13
N THR A 24 -2.02 -12.22 14.37
CA THR A 24 -1.80 -10.79 14.58
C THR A 24 -3.17 -10.11 14.52
N PRO A 25 -3.58 -9.36 15.56
CA PRO A 25 -4.90 -8.78 15.59
C PRO A 25 -5.07 -7.90 14.35
N ARG A 26 -6.05 -8.23 13.50
CA ARG A 26 -6.39 -7.45 12.31
C ARG A 26 -6.67 -6.02 12.77
N ARG A 27 -5.68 -5.14 12.63
CA ARG A 27 -5.71 -3.76 13.10
C ARG A 27 -6.95 -3.08 12.53
N ARG A 28 -7.99 -2.91 13.36
CA ARG A 28 -9.22 -2.24 12.96
C ARG A 28 -8.83 -0.82 12.54
N LYS A 29 -9.20 -0.44 11.31
CA LYS A 29 -8.92 0.90 10.80
C LYS A 29 -9.69 1.89 11.68
N SER A 30 -8.96 2.78 12.34
CA SER A 30 -9.54 3.86 13.14
C SER A 30 -10.43 4.75 12.26
N GLY A 31 -11.63 5.08 12.74
CA GLY A 31 -12.62 5.88 11.99
C GLY A 31 -12.07 7.23 11.51
N ALA A 32 -11.13 7.82 12.24
CA ALA A 32 -10.45 9.07 11.86
C ALA A 32 -9.60 8.98 10.57
N LEU A 33 -9.26 7.77 10.11
CA LEU A 33 -8.55 7.55 8.84
C LEU A 33 -9.49 7.07 7.72
N MET A 34 -10.80 7.01 8.00
CA MET A 34 -11.81 6.68 7.01
C MET A 34 -12.24 7.95 6.28
N LEU A 35 -12.08 7.92 4.97
CA LEU A 35 -12.53 8.98 4.09
C LEU A 35 -14.05 8.85 3.87
N SER A 36 -14.71 9.98 3.63
CA SER A 36 -16.08 9.98 3.13
C SER A 36 -16.18 9.24 1.80
N THR A 37 -17.39 8.82 1.41
CA THR A 37 -17.62 8.14 0.12
C THR A 37 -17.19 9.00 -1.07
N GLU A 38 -17.37 10.32 -0.96
CA GLU A 38 -16.99 11.30 -1.97
C GLU A 38 -15.48 11.52 -2.02
N GLU A 39 -14.83 11.69 -0.87
CA GLU A 39 -13.37 11.78 -0.76
C GLU A 39 -12.69 10.52 -1.29
N ALA A 40 -13.21 9.34 -0.94
CA ALA A 40 -12.75 8.07 -1.47
C ALA A 40 -12.92 7.96 -2.99
N ARG A 41 -13.96 8.57 -3.57
CA ARG A 41 -14.14 8.69 -5.02
C ARG A 41 -13.07 9.60 -5.63
N HIS A 42 -12.77 10.75 -5.02
CA HIS A 42 -11.74 11.66 -5.50
C HIS A 42 -10.34 11.03 -5.45
N VAL A 43 -9.99 10.32 -4.38
CA VAL A 43 -8.72 9.55 -4.31
C VAL A 43 -8.65 8.49 -5.41
N ARG A 44 -9.75 7.76 -5.67
CA ARG A 44 -9.81 6.78 -6.78
C ARG A 44 -9.55 7.42 -8.13
N VAL A 45 -10.19 8.56 -8.40
CA VAL A 45 -10.01 9.31 -9.64
C VAL A 45 -8.58 9.83 -9.74
N ALA A 46 -8.00 10.33 -8.65
CA ALA A 46 -6.62 10.78 -8.58
C ALA A 46 -5.64 9.66 -8.96
N VAL A 47 -5.77 8.48 -8.36
CA VAL A 47 -4.93 7.31 -8.69
C VAL A 47 -5.05 6.93 -10.17
N ARG A 48 -6.25 7.02 -10.76
CA ARG A 48 -6.45 6.74 -12.19
C ARG A 48 -5.85 7.82 -13.09
N LYS A 49 -5.95 9.10 -12.72
CA LYS A 49 -5.30 10.21 -13.42
C LYS A 49 -3.77 10.05 -13.37
N LEU A 50 -3.21 9.74 -12.22
CA LEU A 50 -1.80 9.44 -12.05
C LEU A 50 -1.37 8.26 -12.94
N ARG A 51 -2.16 7.18 -12.98
CA ARG A 51 -1.87 6.05 -13.90
C ARG A 51 -1.82 6.49 -15.35
N ARG A 52 -2.74 7.36 -15.79
CA ARG A 52 -2.75 7.88 -17.17
C ARG A 52 -1.53 8.76 -17.45
N ALA A 53 -1.14 9.60 -16.49
CA ALA A 53 0.01 10.49 -16.60
C ALA A 53 1.34 9.75 -16.62
N PHE A 54 1.53 8.77 -15.73
CA PHE A 54 2.78 8.01 -15.59
C PHE A 54 2.83 6.70 -16.40
N GLY A 55 1.74 6.36 -17.09
CA GLY A 55 1.58 5.13 -17.88
C GLY A 55 1.35 3.85 -17.06
N SER A 56 2.02 3.67 -15.90
CA SER A 56 1.93 2.43 -15.11
C SER A 56 1.88 2.64 -13.60
N PHE A 57 1.29 1.68 -12.89
CA PHE A 57 1.33 1.64 -11.43
C PHE A 57 2.73 1.38 -10.87
N ARG A 58 3.63 0.74 -11.63
CA ARG A 58 5.02 0.50 -11.19
C ARG A 58 5.81 1.80 -11.18
N ALA A 59 5.59 2.69 -12.16
CA ALA A 59 6.21 4.02 -12.19
C ALA A 59 5.78 4.87 -10.97
N ILE A 60 4.48 4.88 -10.67
CA ILE A 60 3.95 5.57 -9.47
C ILE A 60 4.52 4.94 -8.19
N SER A 61 4.62 3.62 -8.16
CA SER A 61 5.19 2.89 -7.03
C SER A 61 6.64 3.29 -6.75
N ALA A 62 7.46 3.43 -7.79
CA ALA A 62 8.85 3.87 -7.68
C ALA A 62 8.97 5.30 -7.13
N MET A 63 8.09 6.22 -7.54
CA MET A 63 8.12 7.61 -7.05
C MET A 63 7.57 7.77 -5.62
N THR A 64 6.52 7.02 -5.28
CA THR A 64 5.77 7.21 -4.02
C THR A 64 6.21 6.28 -2.89
N GLY A 65 6.99 5.24 -3.21
CA GLY A 65 7.28 4.14 -2.30
C GLY A 65 6.03 3.35 -1.89
N ILE A 66 4.90 3.49 -2.59
CA ILE A 66 3.67 2.76 -2.32
C ILE A 66 3.64 1.51 -3.20
N PRO A 67 3.35 0.31 -2.67
CA PRO A 67 3.28 -0.89 -3.50
C PRO A 67 2.27 -0.76 -4.65
N ALA A 68 2.64 -1.20 -5.85
CA ALA A 68 1.76 -1.17 -7.02
C ALA A 68 0.46 -1.99 -6.83
N SER A 69 0.48 -3.00 -5.97
CA SER A 69 -0.72 -3.76 -5.55
C SER A 69 -1.69 -2.88 -4.76
N THR A 70 -1.18 -2.04 -3.85
CA THR A 70 -1.97 -1.08 -3.07
C THR A 70 -2.61 -0.02 -3.97
N LEU A 71 -1.86 0.51 -4.95
CA LEU A 71 -2.38 1.47 -5.92
C LEU A 71 -3.46 0.85 -6.82
N ARG A 72 -3.25 -0.39 -7.28
CA ARG A 72 -4.25 -1.15 -8.05
C ARG A 72 -5.51 -1.39 -7.23
N ARG A 73 -5.37 -1.80 -5.97
CA ARG A 73 -6.49 -1.98 -5.06
C ARG A 73 -7.23 -0.66 -4.89
N ALA A 74 -6.53 0.42 -4.58
CA ALA A 74 -7.12 1.75 -4.38
C ALA A 74 -7.83 2.31 -5.61
N ALA A 75 -7.47 1.90 -6.83
CA ALA A 75 -8.16 2.29 -8.06
C ALA A 75 -9.48 1.53 -8.30
N ASN A 76 -9.72 0.43 -7.57
CA ASN A 76 -10.89 -0.43 -7.73
C ASN A 76 -12.13 0.23 -7.11
N PRO A 77 -13.28 0.26 -7.82
CA PRO A 77 -14.52 0.82 -7.28
C PRO A 77 -15.02 0.14 -5.99
N LYS A 78 -14.69 -1.14 -5.76
CA LYS A 78 -15.08 -1.86 -4.54
C LYS A 78 -14.16 -1.59 -3.35
N SER A 79 -13.09 -0.83 -3.54
CA SER A 79 -12.15 -0.49 -2.47
C SER A 79 -12.45 0.88 -1.87
N SER A 80 -12.22 0.98 -0.56
CA SER A 80 -12.18 2.26 0.16
C SER A 80 -10.72 2.62 0.44
N PRO A 81 -10.14 3.60 -0.30
CA PRO A 81 -8.81 4.12 0.01
C PRO A 81 -8.80 4.75 1.41
N THR A 82 -7.63 4.67 2.07
CA THR A 82 -7.44 5.23 3.42
C THR A 82 -6.95 6.67 3.35
N GLY A 83 -7.22 7.46 4.40
CA GLY A 83 -6.69 8.82 4.52
C GLY A 83 -5.16 8.87 4.42
N THR A 84 -4.46 7.92 5.04
CA THR A 84 -2.99 7.80 4.93
C THR A 84 -2.51 7.62 3.48
N LEU A 85 -3.28 6.89 2.66
CA LEU A 85 -2.95 6.73 1.24
C LEU A 85 -3.14 8.06 0.49
N ALA A 86 -4.20 8.80 0.80
CA ALA A 86 -4.45 10.12 0.22
C ALA A 86 -3.29 11.09 0.54
N ILE A 87 -2.83 11.11 1.79
CA ILE A 87 -1.68 11.93 2.23
C ILE A 87 -0.43 11.57 1.43
N ARG A 88 -0.06 10.28 1.38
CA ARG A 88 1.15 9.84 0.66
C ARG A 88 1.09 10.16 -0.83
N ILE A 89 -0.07 10.01 -1.45
CA ILE A 89 -0.25 10.36 -2.87
C ILE A 89 -0.13 11.87 -3.06
N ALA A 90 -0.75 12.67 -2.20
CA ALA A 90 -0.70 14.13 -2.28
C ALA A 90 0.74 14.63 -2.13
N SER A 91 1.48 14.13 -1.15
CA SER A 91 2.90 14.44 -0.95
C SER A 91 3.75 14.09 -2.18
N ALA A 92 3.55 12.91 -2.77
CA ALA A 92 4.31 12.50 -3.95
C ALA A 92 3.94 13.29 -5.22
N ALA A 93 2.71 13.79 -5.29
CA ALA A 93 2.25 14.64 -6.38
C ALA A 93 2.53 16.14 -6.13
N GLY A 94 3.14 16.51 -4.99
CA GLY A 94 3.46 17.90 -4.65
C GLY A 94 2.23 18.79 -4.44
N VAL A 95 1.09 18.22 -4.04
CA VAL A 95 -0.19 18.93 -3.87
C VAL A 95 -0.71 18.80 -2.44
N ALA A 96 -1.49 19.80 -2.02
CA ALA A 96 -2.21 19.76 -0.76
C ALA A 96 -3.24 18.61 -0.73
N VAL A 97 -3.40 17.96 0.42
CA VAL A 97 -4.29 16.81 0.59
C VAL A 97 -5.74 17.21 0.35
N GLU A 98 -6.11 18.41 0.78
CA GLU A 98 -7.43 19.03 0.63
C GLU A 98 -7.80 19.22 -0.84
N VAL A 99 -6.83 19.55 -1.70
CA VAL A 99 -7.03 19.69 -3.15
C VAL A 99 -7.33 18.32 -3.78
N LEU A 100 -6.63 17.28 -3.31
CA LEU A 100 -6.85 15.90 -3.75
C LEU A 100 -8.22 15.39 -3.28
N LEU A 101 -8.55 15.58 -2.01
CA LEU A 101 -9.83 15.17 -1.41
C LEU A 101 -11.02 15.96 -1.96
N GLY A 102 -10.82 17.23 -2.33
CA GLY A 102 -11.80 18.06 -3.01
C GLY A 102 -11.96 17.78 -4.51
N GLY A 103 -11.25 16.79 -5.06
CA GLY A 103 -11.39 16.37 -6.46
C GLY A 103 -10.77 17.32 -7.49
N LYS A 104 -10.13 18.41 -7.03
CA LYS A 104 -9.50 19.44 -7.86
C LYS A 104 -8.09 19.06 -8.33
N LEU A 105 -7.69 17.80 -8.16
CA LEU A 105 -6.38 17.33 -8.59
C LEU A 105 -6.22 17.44 -10.11
N VAL A 106 -5.36 18.37 -10.52
CA VAL A 106 -4.80 18.46 -11.86
C VAL A 106 -3.45 17.76 -11.82
N VAL A 107 -3.36 16.60 -12.48
CA VAL A 107 -2.09 15.88 -12.60
C VAL A 107 -1.35 16.48 -13.78
N THR A 108 -0.44 17.40 -13.52
CA THR A 108 0.61 17.72 -14.48
C THR A 108 1.64 16.60 -14.37
N THR A 109 1.97 15.94 -15.47
CA THR A 109 3.13 15.04 -15.49
C THR A 109 4.32 15.89 -15.06
N PRO A 110 5.06 15.55 -13.98
CA PRO A 110 6.35 16.16 -13.78
C PRO A 110 7.15 15.85 -15.04
N VAL A 111 7.61 16.89 -15.73
CA VAL A 111 8.63 16.73 -16.76
C VAL A 111 9.83 16.18 -16.02
N ILE A 112 10.03 14.87 -16.09
CA ILE A 112 11.25 14.23 -15.62
C ILE A 112 12.31 14.70 -16.62
N GLY A 113 12.90 15.88 -16.34
CA GLY A 113 14.12 16.32 -16.99
C GLY A 113 15.15 15.23 -16.74
N ARG A 114 15.41 14.43 -17.78
CA ARG A 114 16.51 13.48 -17.82
C ARG A 114 17.77 14.34 -17.78
N ALA A 115 18.40 14.46 -16.62
CA ALA A 115 19.76 14.97 -16.54
C ALA A 115 20.64 14.04 -17.41
N ALA A 116 21.28 14.66 -18.40
CA ALA A 116 22.15 14.00 -19.38
C ALA A 116 23.44 13.50 -18.75
#